data_AF-A0A3M1H7C1-F1
#
_entry.id   AF-A0A3M1H7C1-F1
#
_cell.length_a   1.000
_cell.length_b   1.000
_cell.length_c   1.000
_cell.angle_alpha   90.00
_cell.angle_beta   90.00
_cell.angle_gamma   90.00
#
_symmetry.space_group_name_H-M   'P 1'
#
loop_
_entity.id
_entity.type
_entity.pdbx_description
1 polymer ?
#
loop_
_entity_poly.entity_id
_entity_poly.type
_entity_poly.pdbx_seq_one_letter_code
_entity_poly.pdbx_strand_id
1 'polypeptide(L)'
;MAELKLVLNDPKTGKSYQKTLEADAAKPFYGLKIGDTVKGEIIDLTGYEFKITGGSDNSGFPMRKDVEGPIKRKILAHEGVGIKPIRKQFNPKRKGHRRMKGMRLRKTVAGNTVYEKTAQLNMVITKAGKQPLDAPAEEPANETPAQEAQ
;
A
#
# COMPACT_ATOMS: atom_id res chain seq x y z
N MET A 1 -4.78 -7.20 16.27
CA MET A 1 -4.51 -7.55 14.85
C MET A 1 -4.43 -6.25 14.07
N ALA A 2 -3.63 -6.16 13.02
CA ALA A 2 -3.54 -4.92 12.24
C ALA A 2 -4.80 -4.78 11.38
N GLU A 3 -5.41 -3.60 11.42
CA GLU A 3 -6.43 -3.19 10.45
C GLU A 3 -5.79 -3.13 9.06
N LEU A 4 -6.45 -3.73 8.08
CA LEU A 4 -5.92 -3.80 6.72
C LEU A 4 -6.66 -2.77 5.85
N LYS A 5 -5.93 -1.75 5.38
CA LYS A 5 -6.47 -0.73 4.48
C LYS A 5 -6.31 -1.17 3.03
N LEU A 6 -7.42 -1.36 2.33
CA LEU A 6 -7.42 -1.62 0.89
C LEU A 6 -7.55 -0.31 0.12
N VAL A 7 -6.60 -0.06 -0.78
CA VAL A 7 -6.66 1.06 -1.72
C VAL A 7 -6.90 0.51 -3.12
N LEU A 8 -8.09 0.74 -3.64
CA LEU A 8 -8.56 0.34 -4.96
C LEU A 8 -8.34 1.51 -5.92
N ASN A 9 -7.56 1.29 -6.97
CA ASN A 9 -7.24 2.32 -7.95
C ASN A 9 -7.92 2.03 -9.28
N ASP A 10 -8.72 2.98 -9.76
CA ASP A 10 -9.33 2.94 -11.08
C ASP A 10 -8.44 3.61 -12.13
N PRO A 11 -7.84 2.85 -13.06
CA PRO A 11 -6.98 3.44 -14.08
C PRO A 11 -7.76 4.27 -15.13
N LYS A 12 -9.07 4.03 -15.28
CA LYS A 12 -9.92 4.72 -16.27
C LYS A 12 -10.40 6.09 -15.78
N THR A 13 -10.79 6.20 -14.52
CA THR A 13 -11.29 7.44 -13.92
C THR A 13 -10.19 8.20 -13.19
N GLY A 14 -9.06 7.56 -12.89
CA GLY A 14 -7.99 8.12 -12.08
C GLY A 14 -8.35 8.29 -10.60
N LYS A 15 -9.52 7.81 -10.18
CA LYS A 15 -9.98 7.86 -8.79
C LYS A 15 -9.38 6.70 -7.98
N SER A 16 -9.19 6.94 -6.69
CA SER A 16 -8.73 5.94 -5.73
C SER A 16 -9.74 5.85 -4.59
N TYR A 17 -10.17 4.65 -4.25
CA TYR A 17 -11.14 4.39 -3.18
C TYR A 17 -10.45 3.60 -2.07
N GLN A 18 -10.67 3.99 -0.82
CA GLN A 18 -10.10 3.32 0.34
C GLN A 18 -11.22 2.59 1.11
N LYS A 19 -11.03 1.29 1.37
CA LYS A 19 -11.91 0.48 2.22
C LYS A 19 -11.08 -0.11 3.35
N THR A 20 -11.48 0.12 4.59
CA THR A 20 -10.85 -0.50 5.76
C THR A 20 -11.50 -1.86 5.98
N LEU A 21 -10.70 -2.92 6.09
CA LEU A 21 -11.17 -4.27 6.41
C LEU A 21 -10.77 -4.66 7.83
N GLU A 22 -11.71 -5.30 8.53
CA GLU A 22 -11.45 -5.97 9.79
C GLU A 22 -10.62 -7.25 9.60
N ALA A 23 -10.03 -7.74 10.69
CA ALA A 23 -9.08 -8.85 10.66
C ALA A 23 -9.64 -10.15 10.07
N ASP A 24 -10.95 -10.41 10.21
CA ASP A 24 -11.59 -11.60 9.66
C ASP A 24 -11.73 -11.56 8.13
N ALA A 25 -12.06 -10.38 7.58
CA ALA A 25 -12.13 -10.16 6.14
C ALA A 25 -10.74 -10.06 5.48
N ALA A 26 -9.67 -9.86 6.27
CA ALA A 26 -8.29 -9.78 5.79
C ALA A 26 -7.63 -11.16 5.56
N LYS A 27 -8.11 -12.22 6.24
CA LYS A 27 -7.61 -13.60 6.11
C LYS A 27 -7.43 -14.11 4.68
N PRO A 28 -8.39 -13.95 3.74
CA PRO A 28 -8.25 -14.42 2.37
C PRO A 28 -7.14 -13.72 1.57
N PHE A 29 -6.66 -12.56 2.03
CA PHE A 29 -5.56 -11.85 1.37
C PHE A 29 -4.18 -12.34 1.81
N TYR A 30 -4.07 -13.06 2.92
CA TYR A 30 -2.79 -13.57 3.41
C TYR A 30 -2.27 -14.69 2.50
N GLY A 31 -0.95 -14.67 2.26
CA GLY A 31 -0.29 -15.63 1.37
C GLY A 31 -0.30 -15.25 -0.11
N LEU A 32 -1.11 -14.26 -0.52
CA LEU A 32 -1.05 -13.70 -1.87
C LEU A 32 0.26 -12.95 -2.09
N LYS A 33 0.76 -12.96 -3.33
CA LYS A 33 1.96 -12.23 -3.72
C LYS A 33 1.61 -10.95 -4.47
N ILE A 34 2.50 -9.98 -4.37
CA ILE A 34 2.43 -8.79 -5.21
C ILE A 34 2.60 -9.20 -6.68
N GLY A 35 1.59 -8.89 -7.49
CA GLY A 35 1.51 -9.25 -8.90
C GLY A 35 0.33 -10.16 -9.20
N ASP A 36 -0.20 -10.84 -8.19
CA ASP A 36 -1.34 -11.74 -8.32
C ASP A 36 -2.64 -10.98 -8.55
N THR A 37 -3.54 -11.65 -9.26
CA THR A 37 -4.91 -11.19 -9.52
C THR A 37 -5.88 -11.79 -8.52
N VAL A 38 -6.75 -10.95 -7.97
CA VAL A 38 -7.73 -11.26 -6.94
C VAL A 38 -9.12 -10.92 -7.46
N LYS A 39 -10.08 -11.81 -7.22
CA LYS A 39 -11.49 -11.54 -7.54
C LYS A 39 -12.10 -10.60 -6.52
N GLY A 40 -12.89 -9.64 -7.00
CA GLY A 40 -13.61 -8.67 -6.18
C GLY A 40 -14.71 -9.25 -5.32
N GLU A 41 -15.11 -10.52 -5.56
CA GLU A 41 -16.06 -11.27 -4.72
C GLU A 41 -15.65 -11.30 -3.25
N ILE A 42 -14.33 -11.24 -2.95
CA ILE A 42 -13.79 -11.24 -1.58
C ILE A 42 -14.09 -9.92 -0.84
N ILE A 43 -14.38 -8.83 -1.57
CA ILE A 43 -14.60 -7.48 -1.04
C ILE A 43 -16.04 -7.01 -1.30
N ASP A 44 -16.93 -7.94 -1.66
CA ASP A 44 -18.33 -7.70 -2.07
C ASP A 44 -18.48 -6.90 -3.38
N LEU A 45 -17.38 -6.74 -4.14
CA LEU A 45 -17.36 -6.05 -5.44
C LEU A 45 -17.52 -7.10 -6.55
N THR A 46 -18.77 -7.48 -6.79
CA THR A 46 -19.11 -8.54 -7.74
C THR A 46 -18.69 -8.18 -9.18
N GLY A 47 -18.00 -9.12 -9.85
CA GLY A 47 -17.55 -8.96 -11.23
C GLY A 47 -16.31 -8.11 -11.44
N TYR A 48 -15.64 -7.64 -10.39
CA TYR A 48 -14.37 -6.94 -10.48
C TYR A 48 -13.17 -7.90 -10.41
N GLU A 49 -12.12 -7.61 -11.18
CA GLU A 49 -10.81 -8.22 -11.01
C GLU A 49 -9.79 -7.14 -10.61
N PHE A 50 -9.04 -7.44 -9.56
CA PHE A 50 -8.02 -6.57 -8.99
C PHE A 50 -6.65 -7.21 -9.15
N LYS A 51 -5.62 -6.40 -9.39
CA LYS A 51 -4.23 -6.83 -9.37
C LYS A 51 -3.50 -6.17 -8.20
N ILE A 52 -2.85 -6.98 -7.36
CA ILE A 52 -2.03 -6.47 -6.26
C ILE A 52 -0.78 -5.84 -6.85
N THR A 53 -0.60 -4.54 -6.65
CA THR A 53 0.56 -3.80 -7.17
C THR A 53 1.64 -3.56 -6.13
N GLY A 54 1.24 -3.46 -4.85
CA GLY A 54 2.16 -3.31 -3.73
C GLY A 54 1.42 -3.08 -2.41
N GLY A 55 2.15 -2.61 -1.42
CA GLY A 55 1.61 -2.33 -0.09
C GLY A 55 2.65 -1.79 0.86
N SER A 56 2.23 -1.57 2.09
CA SER A 56 3.08 -1.19 3.21
C SER A 56 2.84 -2.09 4.42
N ASP A 57 3.91 -2.34 5.14
CA ASP A 57 3.86 -2.99 6.43
C ASP A 57 3.49 -1.99 7.54
N ASN A 58 3.03 -2.47 8.71
CA ASN A 58 2.67 -1.64 9.87
C ASN A 58 3.80 -0.69 10.31
N SER A 59 5.07 -1.07 10.13
CA SER A 59 6.21 -0.18 10.42
C SER A 59 6.47 0.87 9.32
N GLY A 60 5.60 1.00 8.32
CA GLY A 60 5.76 1.90 7.17
C GLY A 60 6.79 1.42 6.14
N PHE A 61 7.29 0.19 6.24
CA PHE A 61 8.21 -0.34 5.24
C PHE A 61 7.46 -0.71 3.96
N PRO A 62 7.94 -0.27 2.79
CA PRO A 62 7.31 -0.61 1.54
C PRO A 62 7.58 -2.08 1.19
N MET A 63 6.58 -2.74 0.62
CA MET A 63 6.71 -4.10 0.11
C MET A 63 7.39 -4.11 -1.26
N ARG A 64 8.31 -5.05 -1.50
CA ARG A 64 9.08 -5.14 -2.74
C ARG A 64 8.90 -6.52 -3.39
N LYS A 65 8.62 -6.53 -4.70
CA LYS A 65 8.36 -7.75 -5.50
C LYS A 65 9.52 -8.74 -5.49
N ASP A 66 10.75 -8.23 -5.49
CA ASP A 66 11.99 -9.02 -5.57
C ASP A 66 12.28 -9.85 -4.31
N VAL A 67 11.64 -9.54 -3.18
CA VAL A 67 11.89 -10.21 -1.90
C VAL A 67 10.78 -11.21 -1.65
N GLU A 68 11.12 -12.48 -1.61
CA GLU A 68 10.14 -13.52 -1.37
C GLU A 68 9.81 -13.69 0.12
N GLY A 69 8.53 -13.98 0.38
CA GLY A 69 8.03 -14.38 1.69
C GLY A 69 7.50 -13.21 2.54
N PRO A 70 6.84 -13.53 3.67
CA PRO A 70 6.28 -12.55 4.60
C PRO A 70 7.32 -12.03 5.60
N ILE A 71 8.48 -11.62 5.10
CA ILE A 71 9.64 -11.27 5.94
C ILE A 71 10.16 -9.86 5.66
N LYS A 72 10.77 -9.26 6.69
CA LYS A 72 11.52 -8.00 6.55
C LYS A 72 12.98 -8.31 6.29
N ARG A 73 13.54 -7.79 5.20
CA ARG A 73 14.98 -7.96 4.88
C ARG A 73 15.65 -6.61 4.68
N LYS A 74 16.92 -6.53 5.10
CA LYS A 74 17.80 -5.40 4.78
C LYS A 74 18.51 -5.69 3.46
N ILE A 75 18.29 -4.84 2.46
CA ILE A 75 18.86 -4.99 1.12
C ILE A 75 19.78 -3.82 0.82
N LEU A 76 20.91 -4.11 0.20
CA LEU A 76 21.73 -3.11 -0.48
C LEU A 76 21.08 -2.77 -1.82
N ALA A 77 20.44 -1.61 -1.91
CA ALA A 77 19.85 -1.15 -3.15
C ALA A 77 20.33 0.26 -3.51
N HIS A 78 20.41 0.50 -4.81
CA HIS A 78 20.90 1.75 -5.40
C HIS A 78 19.74 2.68 -5.74
N GLU A 79 18.72 2.14 -6.42
CA GLU A 79 17.48 2.80 -6.81
C GLU A 79 16.30 1.81 -6.68
N GLY A 80 15.07 2.32 -6.61
CA GLY A 80 13.84 1.51 -6.64
C GLY A 80 12.89 1.74 -5.47
N VAL A 81 12.03 0.74 -5.21
CA VAL A 81 10.96 0.82 -4.20
C VAL A 81 11.56 1.07 -2.81
N GLY A 82 11.11 2.15 -2.15
CA GLY A 82 11.64 2.61 -0.86
C GLY A 82 12.94 3.42 -0.93
N ILE A 83 13.56 3.56 -2.10
CA ILE A 83 14.77 4.38 -2.31
C ILE A 83 14.46 5.48 -3.32
N LYS A 84 14.21 6.69 -2.80
CA LYS A 84 14.09 7.89 -3.64
C LYS A 84 15.40 8.08 -4.43
N PRO A 85 15.37 8.09 -5.77
CA PRO A 85 16.53 8.41 -6.59
C PRO A 85 16.93 9.87 -6.35
N ILE A 86 18.16 10.23 -6.73
CA ILE A 86 18.77 11.56 -6.53
C ILE A 86 18.10 12.66 -7.40
N ARG A 87 16.92 12.42 -7.96
CA ARG A 87 16.28 13.36 -8.87
C ARG A 87 15.67 14.55 -8.10
N LYS A 88 16.41 15.66 -8.15
CA LYS A 88 15.90 17.05 -8.19
C LYS A 88 15.21 17.62 -6.93
N GLN A 89 15.84 17.52 -5.75
CA GLN A 89 15.75 18.66 -4.82
C GLN A 89 17.13 19.27 -4.69
N PHE A 90 17.41 20.20 -5.59
CA PHE A 90 18.52 21.13 -5.51
C PHE A 90 18.24 22.06 -4.32
N ASN A 91 18.45 21.57 -3.09
CA ASN A 91 18.49 22.44 -1.92
C ASN A 91 19.95 22.86 -1.76
N PRO A 92 20.35 24.08 -2.19
CA PRO A 92 21.75 24.51 -2.27
C PRO A 92 22.45 24.53 -0.91
N LYS A 93 21.69 24.48 0.20
CA LYS A 93 22.19 24.54 1.59
C LYS A 93 22.66 23.21 2.18
N ARG A 94 22.40 22.06 1.52
CA ARG A 94 22.82 20.72 2.01
C ARG A 94 23.81 20.06 1.04
N LYS A 95 25.02 20.63 0.93
CA LYS A 95 26.08 20.15 0.02
C LYS A 95 26.85 18.91 0.53
N GLY A 96 26.79 18.57 1.83
CA GLY A 96 27.65 17.52 2.43
C GLY A 96 27.08 16.10 2.56
N HIS A 97 25.75 15.90 2.45
CA HIS A 97 25.11 14.59 2.71
C HIS A 97 24.35 14.04 1.50
N ARG A 98 24.78 14.40 0.29
CA ARG A 98 24.09 14.00 -0.93
C ARG A 98 24.48 12.58 -1.30
N ARG A 99 23.48 11.73 -1.57
CA ARG A 99 23.70 10.42 -2.17
C ARG A 99 24.41 10.64 -3.51
N MET A 100 25.58 10.03 -3.68
CA MET A 100 26.33 10.11 -4.93
C MET A 100 25.73 9.17 -5.98
N LYS A 101 25.88 9.50 -7.26
CA LYS A 101 25.53 8.59 -8.35
C LYS A 101 26.38 7.32 -8.19
N GLY A 102 25.74 6.18 -7.94
CA GLY A 102 26.44 4.92 -7.65
C GLY A 102 26.37 4.47 -6.19
N MET A 103 25.92 5.33 -5.27
CA MET A 103 25.85 5.02 -3.84
C MET A 103 24.73 4.02 -3.53
N ARG A 104 25.10 2.87 -2.95
CA ARG A 104 24.16 1.86 -2.47
C ARG A 104 23.84 2.09 -1.01
N LEU A 105 22.57 1.98 -0.65
CA LEU A 105 22.10 2.10 0.72
C LEU A 105 21.54 0.78 1.20
N ARG A 106 21.88 0.41 2.45
CA ARG A 106 21.19 -0.65 3.16
C ARG A 106 19.86 -0.12 3.66
N LYS A 107 18.76 -0.65 3.15
CA LYS A 107 17.41 -0.32 3.63
C LYS A 107 16.63 -1.57 3.98
N THR A 108 15.83 -1.48 5.03
CA THR A 108 14.84 -2.49 5.38
C THR A 108 13.63 -2.35 4.45
N VAL A 109 13.21 -3.46 3.86
CA VAL A 109 12.00 -3.57 3.05
C VAL A 109 11.20 -4.79 3.50
N ALA A 110 9.89 -4.76 3.26
CA ALA A 110 9.02 -5.92 3.45
C ALA A 110 9.01 -6.77 2.18
N GLY A 111 8.79 -8.07 2.35
CA GLY A 111 8.67 -9.04 1.27
C GLY A 111 7.42 -8.85 0.41
N ASN A 112 7.30 -9.68 -0.62
CA ASN A 112 6.24 -9.63 -1.61
C ASN A 112 4.95 -10.33 -1.19
N THR A 113 4.99 -11.12 -0.12
CA THR A 113 3.85 -11.90 0.35
C THR A 113 3.09 -11.09 1.38
N VAL A 114 1.77 -11.04 1.27
CA VAL A 114 0.87 -10.35 2.22
C VAL A 114 0.77 -11.18 3.51
N TYR A 115 0.84 -10.52 4.66
CA TYR A 115 0.81 -11.16 5.99
C TYR A 115 0.09 -10.30 7.02
N GLU A 116 -0.08 -10.83 8.23
CA GLU A 116 -0.91 -10.24 9.29
C GLU A 116 -0.54 -8.82 9.71
N LYS A 117 0.71 -8.38 9.49
CA LYS A 117 1.17 -7.03 9.86
C LYS A 117 1.15 -6.05 8.68
N THR A 118 0.59 -6.44 7.54
CA THR A 118 0.37 -5.53 6.42
C THR A 118 -0.66 -4.47 6.81
N ALA A 119 -0.29 -3.19 6.71
CA ALA A 119 -1.17 -2.08 7.07
C ALA A 119 -1.99 -1.59 5.86
N GLN A 120 -1.40 -1.62 4.66
CA GLN A 120 -2.06 -1.17 3.44
C GLN A 120 -1.73 -2.08 2.27
N LEU A 121 -2.74 -2.41 1.47
CA LEU A 121 -2.59 -3.05 0.16
C LEU A 121 -3.10 -2.16 -0.96
N ASN A 122 -2.28 -2.02 -1.99
CA ASN A 122 -2.57 -1.23 -3.17
C ASN A 122 -2.92 -2.15 -4.33
N MET A 123 -4.13 -1.97 -4.87
CA MET A 123 -4.67 -2.78 -5.96
C MET A 123 -5.10 -1.91 -7.13
N VAL A 124 -4.95 -2.42 -8.34
CA VAL A 124 -5.40 -1.76 -9.58
C VAL A 124 -6.47 -2.61 -10.22
N ILE A 125 -7.52 -1.98 -10.73
CA ILE A 125 -8.61 -2.68 -11.42
C ILE A 125 -8.15 -3.09 -12.82
N THR A 126 -8.19 -4.40 -13.10
CA THR A 126 -7.88 -4.95 -14.43
C THR A 126 -9.13 -5.16 -15.26
N LYS A 127 -10.21 -5.66 -14.64
CA LYS A 127 -11.53 -5.77 -15.26
C LYS A 127 -12.57 -5.06 -14.40
N ALA A 128 -13.29 -4.14 -15.03
CA ALA A 128 -14.38 -3.42 -14.39
C ALA A 128 -15.64 -4.30 -14.37
N GLY A 129 -16.23 -4.46 -13.19
CA GLY A 129 -17.52 -5.13 -12.98
C GLY A 129 -18.72 -4.24 -13.31
N LYS A 130 -19.92 -4.75 -12.99
CA LYS A 130 -21.21 -4.13 -13.35
C LYS A 130 -21.64 -2.97 -12.44
N GLN A 131 -21.13 -2.87 -11.21
CA GLN A 131 -21.52 -1.81 -10.27
C GLN A 131 -20.49 -0.67 -10.27
N PRO A 132 -20.89 0.61 -10.48
CA PRO A 132 -19.95 1.72 -10.38
C PRO A 132 -19.36 1.81 -8.98
N LEU A 133 -18.06 2.09 -8.88
CA LEU A 133 -17.34 2.26 -7.62
C LEU A 133 -17.65 3.57 -6.89
N ASP A 134 -18.63 4.34 -7.35
CA ASP A 134 -19.21 5.45 -6.61
C ASP A 134 -20.16 4.91 -5.54
N ALA A 135 -19.61 4.18 -4.58
CA ALA A 135 -20.11 4.23 -3.21
C ALA A 135 -19.16 5.19 -2.47
N PRO A 136 -19.65 6.35 -2.00
CA PRO A 136 -18.84 7.24 -1.19
C PRO A 136 -18.38 6.41 0.02
N ALA A 137 -17.06 6.19 0.13
CA ALA A 137 -16.50 5.96 1.44
C ALA A 137 -16.78 7.26 2.19
N GLU A 138 -17.81 7.22 3.05
CA GLU A 138 -18.08 8.23 4.03
C GLU A 138 -16.73 8.70 4.59
N GLU A 139 -16.49 9.99 4.42
CA GLU A 139 -15.56 10.71 5.26
C GLU A 139 -15.84 10.27 6.71
N PRO A 140 -14.88 9.78 7.50
CA PRO A 140 -15.04 9.90 8.94
C PRO A 140 -15.00 11.41 9.20
N ALA A 141 -16.17 12.01 9.20
CA ALA A 141 -16.41 13.36 9.65
C ALA A 141 -15.79 13.50 11.04
N ASN A 142 -14.94 14.50 11.13
CA ASN A 142 -14.33 15.01 12.33
C ASN A 142 -15.43 15.53 13.26
N GLU A 143 -15.58 14.97 14.46
CA GLU A 143 -16.26 15.64 15.60
C GLU A 143 -15.89 14.92 16.92
N THR A 144 -14.78 15.33 17.53
CA THR A 144 -14.72 15.39 19.01
C THR A 144 -15.38 16.69 19.43
N PRO A 145 -16.55 16.70 20.08
CA PRO A 145 -16.95 17.81 20.90
C PRO A 145 -16.22 17.69 22.24
N ALA A 146 -15.37 18.67 22.54
CA ALA A 146 -15.09 19.04 23.91
C ALA A 146 -16.37 19.60 24.54
N GLN A 147 -16.80 19.09 25.71
CA GLN A 147 -17.26 19.84 26.90
C GLN A 147 -18.09 18.95 27.84
N GLU A 148 -17.66 18.89 29.10
CA GLU A 148 -18.42 18.87 30.37
C GLU A 148 -17.32 18.85 31.47
N ALA A 149 -16.77 19.98 31.92
CA ALA A 149 -17.33 20.89 32.93
C ALA A 149 -18.70 20.51 33.49
N GLN A 150 -18.69 19.83 34.65
CA GLN A 150 -19.42 20.19 35.87
C GLN A 150 -18.85 19.44 37.07
#